data_AF-A0A084GKS3-F1
#
_entry.id   AF-A0A084GKS3-F1
#
_cell.length_a   1.000
_cell.length_b   1.000
_cell.length_c   1.000
_cell.angle_alpha   90.00
_cell.angle_beta   90.00
_cell.angle_gamma   90.00
#
_symmetry.space_group_name_H-M   'P 1'
#
loop_
_entity.id
_entity.type
_entity.pdbx_description
1 polymer ?
#
loop_
_entity_poly.entity_id
_entity_poly.type
_entity_poly.pdbx_seq_one_letter_code
_entity_poly.pdbx_strand_id
1 'polypeptide(L)' 'MKQHAQYLIINEPISRVLLLEDKIAETCRLMEILKASVRAPITVITKRANYPAKLYELLGAQHVMYSRLDNVKFLIQ' A
#
# COMPACT_ATOMS: atom_id res chain seq x y z
N MET A 1 7.46 -26.07 -1.92
CA MET A 1 7.58 -25.54 -3.30
C MET A 1 8.02 -24.09 -3.18
N LYS A 2 9.25 -23.75 -3.61
CA LYS A 2 9.76 -22.37 -3.53
C LYS A 2 9.12 -21.57 -4.67
N GLN A 3 8.27 -20.59 -4.36
CA GLN A 3 7.81 -19.63 -5.36
C GLN A 3 9.02 -18.80 -5.80
N HIS A 4 9.34 -18.82 -7.09
CA HIS A 4 10.31 -17.91 -7.66
C HIS A 4 9.71 -16.51 -7.63
N ALA A 5 10.26 -15.64 -6.77
CA ALA A 5 9.91 -14.22 -6.78
C ALA A 5 10.34 -13.63 -8.14
N GLN A 6 9.37 -13.17 -8.93
CA GLN A 6 9.64 -12.35 -10.11
C GLN A 6 9.81 -10.90 -9.68
N TYR A 7 10.92 -10.29 -10.09
CA TYR A 7 11.20 -8.88 -9.83
C TYR A 7 11.10 -8.09 -11.12
N LEU A 8 10.46 -6.93 -11.06
CA LEU A 8 10.47 -5.94 -12.13
C LEU A 8 11.50 -4.87 -11.79
N ILE A 9 12.46 -4.63 -12.69
CA ILE A 9 13.35 -3.49 -12.57
C ILE A 9 12.58 -2.27 -13.06
N ILE A 10 12.30 -1.34 -12.15
CA ILE A 10 11.65 -0.08 -12.47
C ILE A 10 12.75 0.95 -12.72
N ASN A 11 12.95 1.33 -13.98
CA ASN A 11 13.94 2.33 -14.39
C ASN A 11 13.42 3.77 -14.28
N GLU A 12 12.14 3.93 -13.98
CA GLU A 12 11.48 5.23 -13.84
C GLU A 12 11.21 5.58 -12.38
N PRO A 13 11.24 6.86 -12.00
CA PRO A 13 10.91 7.25 -10.64
C PRO A 13 9.45 6.92 -10.33
N ILE A 14 9.24 6.19 -9.23
CA ILE A 14 7.89 5.92 -8.71
C ILE A 14 7.37 7.22 -8.09
N SER A 15 6.27 7.74 -8.63
CA SER A 15 5.66 8.99 -8.15
C SER A 15 4.72 8.81 -6.96
N ARG A 16 4.11 7.62 -6.81
CA ARG A 16 3.17 7.25 -5.74
C ARG A 16 3.02 5.74 -5.64
N VAL A 17 2.67 5.25 -4.44
CA VAL A 17 2.31 3.85 -4.20
C VAL A 17 0.87 3.78 -3.69
N LEU A 18 0.09 2.87 -4.27
CA LEU A 18 -1.24 2.52 -3.79
C LEU A 18 -1.19 1.13 -3.17
N LEU A 19 -1.34 1.05 -1.85
CA LEU A 19 -1.36 -0.22 -1.12
C LEU A 19 -2.81 -0.63 -0.87
N LEU A 20 -3.29 -1.61 -1.61
CA LEU A 20 -4.62 -2.21 -1.44
C LEU A 20 -4.52 -3.44 -0.55
N GLU A 21 -4.90 -3.31 0.72
CA GLU A 21 -4.88 -4.42 1.67
C GLU A 21 -5.88 -4.21 2.81
N ASP A 22 -6.52 -5.29 3.24
CA ASP A 22 -7.54 -5.29 4.29
C ASP A 22 -7.07 -5.99 5.58
N LYS A 23 -5.99 -6.77 5.51
CA LYS A 23 -5.41 -7.44 6.66
C LYS A 23 -4.33 -6.58 7.27
N ILE A 24 -4.55 -6.12 8.49
CA ILE A 24 -3.61 -5.22 9.19
C ILE A 24 -2.19 -5.81 9.30
N ALA A 25 -2.06 -7.12 9.58
CA ALA A 25 -0.76 -7.78 9.67
C ALA A 25 0.00 -7.75 8.34
N GLU A 26 -0.69 -7.98 7.22
CA GLU A 26 -0.10 -7.88 5.89
C GLU A 26 0.21 -6.44 5.51
N THR A 27 -0.64 -5.48 5.90
CA THR A 27 -0.36 -4.06 5.73
C THR A 27 0.93 -3.66 6.44
N CYS A 28 1.13 -4.06 7.70
CA CYS A 28 2.37 -3.79 8.43
C CYS A 28 3.59 -4.35 7.69
N ARG A 29 3.56 -5.63 7.31
CA ARG A 29 4.65 -6.29 6.60
C ARG A 29 4.98 -5.60 5.27
N LEU A 30 3.97 -5.24 4.50
CA LEU A 30 4.16 -4.56 3.21
C LEU A 30 4.69 -3.14 3.41
N MET A 31 4.22 -2.42 4.43
CA MET A 31 4.70 -1.08 4.75
C MET A 31 6.19 -1.08 5.13
N GLU A 32 6.68 -2.08 5.86
CA GLU A 32 8.11 -2.25 6.16
C GLU A 32 8.93 -2.37 4.88
N ILE A 33 8.50 -3.23 3.95
CA ILE A 33 9.17 -3.44 2.66
C ILE A 33 9.12 -2.16 1.82
N LEU A 34 7.95 -1.54 1.68
CA LEU A 34 7.75 -0.36 0.85
C LEU A 34 8.60 0.82 1.34
N LYS A 35 8.62 1.08 2.64
CA LYS A 35 9.43 2.19 3.20
C LYS A 35 10.93 2.01 3.00
N ALA A 36 11.41 0.76 2.97
CA ALA A 36 12.80 0.46 2.67
C ALA A 36 13.11 0.54 1.17
N SER A 37 12.10 0.38 0.31
CA SER A 37 12.30 0.18 -1.14
C SER A 37 11.97 1.40 -1.99
N VAL A 38 11.05 2.26 -1.53
CA VAL A 38 10.57 3.40 -2.31
C VAL A 38 10.59 4.69 -1.49
N ARG A 39 10.81 5.82 -2.18
CA ARG A 39 10.71 7.17 -1.58
C ARG A 39 9.37 7.85 -1.87
N ALA A 40 8.52 7.21 -2.66
CA ALA A 40 7.24 7.76 -3.09
C ALA A 40 6.22 7.79 -1.93
N PRO A 41 5.27 8.74 -1.91
CA PRO A 41 4.17 8.73 -0.96
C PRO A 41 3.31 7.47 -1.14
N ILE A 42 2.99 6.83 -0.02
CA ILE A 42 2.19 5.62 0.08
C ILE A 42 0.78 6.01 0.53
N THR A 43 -0.21 5.62 -0.27
CA THR A 43 -1.63 5.71 0.08
C THR A 43 -2.14 4.32 0.39
N VAL A 44 -2.64 4.10 1.61
CA VAL A 44 -3.29 2.85 2.00
C VAL A 44 -4.76 2.93 1.61
N ILE A 45 -5.26 1.93 0.90
CA ILE A 45 -6.65 1.78 0.54
C ILE A 45 -7.17 0.51 1.18
N THR A 46 -8.17 0.63 2.04
CA THR A 46 -8.67 -0.50 2.83
C THR A 46 -10.18 -0.46 2.99
N LYS A 47 -10.81 -1.63 3.10
CA LYS A 47 -12.22 -1.80 3.46
C LYS A 47 -12.42 -1.71 4.98
N ARG A 48 -11.34 -1.79 5.78
CA ARG A 48 -11.39 -1.83 7.24
C ARG A 48 -11.50 -0.45 7.88
N ALA A 49 -12.68 0.15 7.77
CA ALA A 49 -13.00 1.42 8.43
C ALA A 49 -13.06 1.34 9.97
N ASN A 50 -12.95 0.15 10.56
CA ASN A 50 -12.89 -0.04 12.00
C ASN A 50 -11.49 0.23 12.60
N TYR A 51 -10.43 0.30 11.78
CA TYR A 51 -9.13 0.77 12.22
C TYR A 51 -8.96 2.25 11.92
N PRO A 52 -8.50 3.07 12.88
CA PRO A 52 -8.35 4.51 12.68
C PRO A 52 -7.25 4.79 11.66
N ALA A 53 -7.41 5.85 10.87
CA ALA A 53 -6.41 6.26 9.86
C ALA A 53 -5.03 6.46 10.50
N LYS A 54 -5.02 6.96 11.74
CA LYS A 54 -3.81 7.18 12.53
C LYS A 54 -2.93 5.94 12.67
N LEU A 55 -3.52 4.73 12.72
CA LEU A 55 -2.76 3.49 12.77
C LEU A 55 -1.89 3.33 11.52
N TYR A 56 -2.48 3.54 10.34
CA TYR A 56 -1.78 3.43 9.06
C TYR A 56 -0.78 4.57 8.84
N GLU A 57 -1.11 5.78 9.29
CA GLU A 57 -0.17 6.91 9.29
C GLU A 57 1.07 6.62 10.14
N LEU A 58 0.91 6.01 11.32
CA LEU A 58 2.03 5.61 12.18
C LEU A 58 2.93 4.56 11.51
N LEU A 59 2.35 3.71 10.65
CA LEU A 59 3.14 2.78 9.83
C LEU A 59 3.92 3.50 8.72
N GLY A 60 3.53 4.72 8.37
CA GLY A 60 4.20 5.58 7.38
C GLY A 60 3.37 5.87 6.14
N ALA A 61 2.06 5.61 6.16
CA ALA A 61 1.17 6.05 5.09
C ALA A 61 1.01 7.57 5.11
N GLN A 62 1.06 8.20 3.93
CA GLN A 62 0.81 9.63 3.75
C GLN A 62 -0.68 9.92 3.60
N HIS A 63 -1.43 8.97 3.05
CA HIS A 63 -2.88 9.05 2.93
C HIS A 63 -3.53 7.70 3.24
N VAL A 64 -4.76 7.75 3.76
CA VAL A 64 -5.57 6.56 4.05
C VAL A 64 -6.95 6.76 3.42
N MET A 65 -7.37 5.82 2.59
CA MET A 65 -8.67 5.83 1.92
C MET A 65 -9.47 4.60 2.32
N TYR A 66 -10.70 4.84 2.77
CA TYR A 66 -11.64 3.77 3.05
C TYR A 66 -12.57 3.59 1.85
N SER A 67 -12.48 2.43 1.20
CA SER A 67 -13.34 2.10 0.07
C SER A 67 -13.97 0.74 0.32
N ARG A 68 -15.30 0.64 0.19
CA ARG A 68 -16.01 -0.64 0.12
C ARG A 68 -16.13 -1.17 -1.32
N LEU A 69 -15.73 -0.35 -2.30
CA LEU A 69 -15.78 -0.69 -3.71
C LEU A 69 -14.56 -1.53 -4.07
N ASP A 70 -14.78 -2.64 -4.76
CA ASP A 70 -13.71 -3.47 -5.34
C ASP A 70 -13.04 -2.81 -6.56
N ASN A 71 -13.68 -1.79 -7.12
CA ASN A 71 -13.17 -1.08 -8.29
C ASN A 71 -12.44 0.20 -7.89
N VAL A 72 -11.11 0.16 -7.93
CA VAL A 72 -10.23 1.31 -7.68
C VAL A 72 -9.52 1.82 -8.93
N LYS A 73 -9.96 1.40 -10.13
CA LYS A 73 -9.28 1.73 -11.40
C LYS A 73 -9.10 3.24 -11.60
N PHE A 74 -10.04 4.04 -11.09
CA PHE A 74 -10.00 5.50 -11.15
C PHE A 74 -8.78 6.11 -10.46
N LEU A 75 -8.09 5.37 -9.58
CA LEU A 75 -6.88 5.84 -8.94
C LEU A 75 -5.65 5.74 -9.85
N ILE A 76 -5.64 4.89 -10.87
CA ILE A 76 -4.45 4.61 -11.70
C ILE A 76 -4.40 5.51 -12.96
N GLN A 77 -5.05 6.68 -12.90
CA GLN A 77 -5.07 7.64 -14.01
C GLN A 77 -3.73 8.37 -14.14
#